data_AF-A0A835V3F7-F1
#
_entry.id   AF-A0A835V3F7-F1
#
_cell.length_a   1.000
_cell.length_b   1.000
_cell.length_c   1.000
_cell.angle_alpha   90.00
_cell.angle_beta   90.00
_cell.angle_gamma   90.00
#
_symmetry.space_group_name_H-M   'P 1'
#
loop_
_entity.id
_entity.type
_entity.pdbx_description
1 polymer ?
#
loop_
_entity_poly.entity_id
_entity_poly.type
_entity_poly.pdbx_seq_one_letter_code
_entity_poly.pdbx_strand_id
1 'polypeptide(L)'
;MCAPRSVYSWDIVIQRVGNKLFFDKRDGSQLDLLSVNETSSEPLPEAKEDINSAHSLSVEATYINQNFSQQVLVRDGNKVTFDEPNPFASEGEEVASVAYRVPTLEVG
;
A
#
# COMPACT_ATOMS: atom_id res chain seq x y z
N MET A 1 7.99 -9.38 5.99
CA MET A 1 7.52 -9.66 7.36
C MET A 1 8.18 -8.66 8.30
N CYS A 2 7.42 -7.78 8.95
CA CYS A 2 7.96 -6.67 9.74
C CYS A 2 7.22 -6.42 11.07
N ALA A 3 6.35 -7.34 11.50
CA ALA A 3 5.50 -7.18 12.70
C ALA A 3 6.27 -6.76 13.98
N PRO A 4 7.48 -7.25 14.28
CA PRO A 4 8.22 -6.81 15.48
C PRO A 4 8.67 -5.34 15.47
N ARG A 5 8.48 -4.61 14.37
CA ARG A 5 8.88 -3.19 14.24
C ARG A 5 7.72 -2.21 14.35
N SER A 6 6.47 -2.69 14.32
CA SER A 6 5.30 -1.81 14.38
C SER A 6 5.03 -1.35 15.82
N VAL A 7 4.68 -0.08 15.96
CA VAL A 7 4.19 0.53 17.20
C VAL A 7 2.69 0.79 17.09
N TYR A 8 2.22 1.29 15.95
CA TYR A 8 0.81 1.53 15.69
C TYR A 8 0.05 0.23 15.44
N SER A 9 -1.22 0.24 15.79
CA SER A 9 -2.09 -0.93 15.61
C SER A 9 -2.36 -1.17 14.13
N TRP A 10 -2.30 -2.45 13.74
CA TRP A 10 -2.72 -2.96 12.44
C TRP A 10 -3.29 -4.35 12.61
N ASP A 11 -4.01 -4.83 11.60
CA ASP A 11 -4.62 -6.15 11.62
C ASP A 11 -4.73 -6.73 10.21
N ILE A 12 -4.86 -8.05 10.13
CA ILE A 12 -4.99 -8.82 8.89
C ILE A 12 -6.18 -9.77 9.04
N VAL A 13 -6.98 -9.89 7.99
CA VAL A 13 -8.07 -10.86 7.91
C VAL A 13 -7.51 -12.15 7.33
N ILE A 14 -7.70 -13.26 8.03
CA ILE A 14 -7.32 -14.59 7.52
C ILE A 14 -8.59 -15.40 7.26
N GLN A 15 -8.78 -15.79 6.01
CA GLN A 15 -9.90 -16.64 5.60
C GLN A 15 -9.41 -18.04 5.23
N ARG A 16 -10.02 -19.07 5.82
CA ARG A 16 -9.74 -20.46 5.48
C ARG A 16 -10.89 -21.05 4.67
N VAL A 17 -10.58 -21.52 3.46
CA VAL A 17 -11.52 -22.24 2.59
C VAL A 17 -10.94 -23.62 2.28
N GLY A 18 -11.42 -24.65 2.97
CA GLY A 18 -10.84 -25.99 2.91
C GLY A 18 -9.38 -26.01 3.38
N ASN A 19 -8.47 -26.42 2.49
CA ASN A 19 -7.02 -26.44 2.73
C ASN A 19 -6.28 -25.22 2.16
N LYS A 20 -7.00 -24.13 1.86
CA LYS A 20 -6.44 -22.87 1.37
C LYS A 20 -6.57 -21.80 2.44
N LEU A 21 -5.52 -20.99 2.60
CA LEU A 21 -5.52 -19.79 3.44
C LEU A 21 -5.37 -18.57 2.55
N PHE A 22 -6.24 -17.58 2.78
CA PHE A 22 -6.20 -16.27 2.15
C PHE A 22 -5.91 -15.23 3.22
N PHE A 23 -4.93 -14.38 2.96
CA PHE A 23 -4.55 -13.26 3.81
C PHE A 23 -5.04 -11.99 3.13
N ASP A 24 -5.86 -11.22 3.81
CA ASP A 24 -6.54 -10.05 3.25
C ASP A 24 -6.48 -8.86 4.23
N LYS A 25 -6.75 -7.66 3.72
CA LYS A 25 -6.92 -6.45 4.54
C LYS A 25 -8.40 -6.11 4.65
N ARG A 26 -8.76 -5.33 5.68
CA ARG A 26 -10.09 -4.72 5.73
C ARG A 26 -10.17 -3.56 4.74
N ASP A 27 -11.30 -3.44 4.05
CA ASP A 27 -11.60 -2.28 3.22
C ASP A 27 -11.61 -1.00 4.07
N GLY A 28 -11.00 0.07 3.55
CA GLY A 28 -10.85 1.34 4.29
C GLY A 28 -9.92 1.28 5.50
N SER A 29 -9.17 0.18 5.69
CA SER A 29 -8.14 0.10 6.71
C SER A 29 -7.05 1.16 6.50
N GLN A 30 -6.45 1.63 7.60
CA GLN A 30 -5.29 2.52 7.57
C GLN A 30 -4.01 1.81 7.07
N LEU A 31 -4.07 0.49 6.80
CA LEU A 31 -2.92 -0.30 6.35
C LEU A 31 -2.37 0.16 4.99
N ASP A 32 -3.18 0.83 4.17
CA ASP A 32 -2.72 1.43 2.91
C ASP A 32 -1.97 2.76 3.12
N LEU A 33 -2.06 3.36 4.30
CA LEU A 33 -1.38 4.60 4.62
C LEU A 33 0.04 4.35 5.13
N LEU A 34 0.97 5.18 4.69
CA LEU A 34 2.34 5.18 5.15
C LEU A 34 2.45 5.92 6.48
N SER A 35 2.94 5.25 7.53
CA SER A 35 3.20 5.87 8.81
C SER A 35 4.39 6.84 8.76
N VAL A 36 4.27 7.98 9.43
CA VAL A 36 5.37 8.95 9.62
C VAL A 36 5.76 8.98 11.10
N ASN A 37 7.06 8.94 11.39
CA ASN A 37 7.63 8.98 12.75
C ASN A 37 7.09 7.93 13.75
N GLU A 38 6.55 6.80 13.27
CA GLU A 38 5.96 5.75 14.13
C GLU A 38 6.91 5.25 15.24
N THR A 39 8.19 5.06 14.92
CA THR A 39 9.19 4.53 15.86
C THR A 39 10.06 5.62 16.49
N SER A 40 9.63 6.88 16.40
CA SER A 40 10.29 8.00 17.07
C SER A 40 10.17 7.88 18.60
N SER A 41 11.14 8.39 19.34
CA SER A 41 11.04 8.51 20.80
C SER A 41 9.99 9.54 21.24
N GLU A 42 9.69 10.51 20.37
CA GLU A 42 8.68 11.54 20.59
C GLU A 42 7.41 11.22 19.78
N PRO A 43 6.25 11.06 20.43
CA PRO A 43 5.00 10.77 19.74
C PRO A 43 4.48 11.99 18.99
N LEU A 44 3.81 11.74 17.86
CA LEU A 44 3.11 12.78 17.13
C LEU A 44 1.80 13.19 17.85
N PRO A 45 1.31 14.41 17.65
CA PRO A 45 -0.03 14.80 18.10
C PRO A 45 -1.13 13.90 17.54
N GLU A 46 -2.19 13.68 18.31
CA GLU A 46 -3.37 12.90 17.87
C GLU A 46 -4.54 13.77 17.39
N ALA A 47 -4.47 15.09 17.60
CA ALA A 47 -5.54 16.01 17.26
C ALA A 47 -5.77 16.03 15.74
N LYS A 48 -6.92 15.55 15.26
CA LYS A 48 -7.20 15.37 13.82
C LYS A 48 -7.15 16.67 13.00
N GLU A 49 -7.36 17.81 13.63
CA GLU A 49 -7.29 19.13 12.98
C GLU A 49 -5.84 19.64 12.86
N ASP A 50 -4.89 18.98 13.53
CA ASP A 50 -3.47 19.28 13.40
C ASP A 50 -2.93 18.67 12.11
N ILE A 51 -2.31 19.52 11.29
CA ILE A 51 -1.63 19.12 10.06
C ILE A 51 -0.47 18.15 10.35
N ASN A 52 0.12 18.23 11.55
CA ASN A 52 1.21 17.38 12.00
C ASN A 52 0.71 16.18 12.83
N SER A 53 -0.59 15.93 12.86
CA SER A 53 -1.10 14.72 13.50
C SER A 53 -0.63 13.47 12.76
N ALA A 54 -0.54 12.36 13.49
CA ALA A 54 -0.14 11.07 12.90
C ALA A 54 -1.00 10.70 11.67
N HIS A 55 -2.30 11.00 11.71
CA HIS A 55 -3.21 10.75 10.59
C HIS A 55 -2.95 11.69 9.41
N SER A 56 -2.91 13.01 9.63
CA SER A 56 -2.69 14.00 8.58
C SER A 56 -1.38 13.76 7.83
N LEU A 57 -0.30 13.50 8.56
CA LEU A 57 1.01 13.19 7.97
C LEU A 57 1.01 11.86 7.21
N SER A 58 0.28 10.84 7.69
CA SER A 58 0.18 9.56 6.98
C SER A 58 -0.58 9.69 5.65
N VAL A 59 -1.64 10.50 5.63
CA VAL A 59 -2.37 10.82 4.39
C VAL A 59 -1.47 11.59 3.42
N GLU A 60 -0.78 12.62 3.91
CA GLU A 60 0.15 13.41 3.09
C GLU A 60 1.28 12.55 2.52
N ALA A 61 1.96 11.77 3.36
CA ALA A 61 3.07 10.91 2.93
C ALA A 61 2.62 9.88 1.88
N THR A 62 1.43 9.31 2.05
CA THR A 62 0.84 8.38 1.07
C THR A 62 0.59 9.07 -0.26
N TYR A 63 0.02 10.27 -0.24
CA TYR A 63 -0.24 11.07 -1.45
C TYR A 63 1.05 11.47 -2.16
N ILE A 64 2.07 11.90 -1.42
CA ILE A 64 3.40 12.20 -1.96
C ILE A 64 3.98 10.95 -2.65
N ASN A 65 3.90 9.78 -2.00
CA ASN A 65 4.44 8.55 -2.56
C ASN A 65 3.71 8.12 -3.84
N GLN A 66 2.37 8.25 -3.87
CA GLN A 66 1.56 7.99 -5.07
C GLN A 66 1.98 8.91 -6.22
N ASN A 67 2.07 10.21 -5.98
CA ASN A 67 2.47 11.19 -7.00
C ASN A 67 3.88 10.94 -7.51
N PHE A 68 4.84 10.80 -6.60
CA PHE A 68 6.25 10.64 -6.96
C PHE A 68 6.48 9.36 -7.77
N SER A 69 5.80 8.27 -7.42
CA SER A 69 5.92 6.99 -8.14
C SER A 69 5.61 7.10 -9.64
N GLN A 70 4.72 8.01 -10.02
CA GLN A 70 4.32 8.24 -11.42
C GLN A 70 5.05 9.44 -12.03
N GLN A 71 5.39 10.46 -11.25
CA GLN A 71 6.02 11.69 -11.72
C GLN A 71 7.42 11.46 -12.31
N VAL A 72 8.17 10.51 -11.76
CA VAL A 72 9.54 10.21 -12.22
C VAL A 72 9.61 9.33 -13.45
N LEU A 73 8.47 8.89 -13.99
CA LEU A 73 8.39 8.06 -15.19
C LEU A 73 8.29 8.92 -16.46
N VAL A 74 8.75 8.36 -17.58
CA VAL A 74 8.56 8.96 -18.90
C VAL A 74 7.12 8.71 -19.35
N ARG A 75 6.28 9.76 -19.36
CA ARG A 75 4.84 9.64 -19.67
C ARG A 75 4.56 9.21 -21.11
N ASP A 76 5.23 9.83 -22.07
CA ASP A 76 5.03 9.58 -23.51
C ASP A 76 6.09 8.63 -24.10
N GLY A 77 6.65 7.77 -23.25
CA GLY A 77 7.66 6.79 -23.62
C GLY A 77 7.07 5.41 -23.96
N ASN A 78 7.93 4.51 -24.43
CA ASN A 78 7.56 3.11 -24.60
C ASN A 78 7.31 2.47 -23.22
N LYS A 79 6.08 2.04 -22.98
CA LYS A 79 5.71 1.26 -21.79
C LYS A 79 6.17 -0.19 -21.97
N VAL A 80 6.65 -0.80 -20.89
CA VAL A 80 6.91 -2.25 -20.87
C VAL A 80 5.59 -2.97 -20.65
N THR A 81 5.20 -3.81 -21.59
CA THR A 81 3.99 -4.63 -21.53
C THR A 81 4.33 -6.07 -21.16
N PHE A 82 3.41 -6.73 -20.48
CA PHE A 82 3.49 -8.17 -20.15
C PHE A 82 2.41 -8.93 -20.93
N ASP A 83 2.49 -10.27 -20.89
CA ASP A 83 1.59 -11.16 -21.63
C ASP A 83 0.12 -10.95 -21.25
N GLU A 84 -0.16 -10.71 -19.96
CA GLU A 84 -1.49 -10.47 -19.42
C GLU A 84 -1.71 -8.98 -19.09
N PRO A 85 -2.89 -8.41 -19.36
CA PRO A 85 -3.21 -7.04 -19.01
C PRO A 85 -3.40 -6.86 -17.50
N ASN A 86 -3.50 -5.60 -17.04
CA ASN A 86 -3.82 -5.31 -15.65
C ASN A 86 -5.22 -5.86 -15.29
N PRO A 87 -5.34 -6.84 -14.36
CA PRO A 87 -6.62 -7.48 -14.06
C PRO A 87 -7.57 -6.59 -13.25
N PHE A 88 -7.12 -5.42 -12.80
CA PHE A 88 -7.90 -4.46 -12.01
C PHE A 88 -8.33 -3.23 -12.82
N ALA A 89 -7.91 -3.13 -14.09
CA ALA A 89 -8.27 -2.02 -14.97
C ALA A 89 -9.52 -2.35 -15.78
N SER A 90 -10.44 -1.39 -15.88
CA SER A 90 -11.52 -1.46 -16.87
C SER A 90 -11.01 -1.08 -18.26
N GLU A 91 -11.72 -1.50 -19.31
CA GLU A 91 -11.36 -1.14 -20.68
C GLU A 91 -11.39 0.39 -20.87
N GLY A 92 -10.28 0.97 -21.35
CA GLY A 92 -10.14 2.42 -21.54
C GLY A 92 -9.80 3.22 -20.27
N GLU A 93 -9.62 2.56 -19.12
CA GLU A 93 -9.22 3.21 -17.87
C GLU A 93 -7.73 3.56 -17.87
N GLU A 94 -7.39 4.80 -17.57
CA GLU A 94 -6.01 5.22 -17.38
C GLU A 94 -5.54 4.85 -15.98
N VAL A 95 -4.74 3.78 -15.90
CA VAL A 95 -4.20 3.25 -14.64
C VAL A 95 -2.74 3.68 -14.40
N ALA A 96 -2.33 3.67 -13.14
CA ALA A 96 -0.94 3.89 -12.76
C ALA A 96 0.00 2.85 -13.42
N SER A 97 1.24 3.25 -13.69
CA SER A 97 2.27 2.37 -14.22
C SER A 97 2.70 1.38 -13.15
N VAL A 98 2.17 0.16 -13.22
CA VAL A 98 2.45 -0.95 -12.30
C VAL A 98 2.39 -2.28 -13.05
N ALA A 99 3.21 -3.25 -12.65
CA ALA A 99 3.17 -4.62 -13.15
C ALA A 99 3.06 -5.60 -11.99
N TYR A 100 2.23 -6.63 -12.15
CA TYR A 100 2.01 -7.66 -11.13
C TYR A 100 2.71 -8.95 -11.51
N ARG A 101 3.47 -9.51 -10.57
CA ARG A 101 4.06 -10.85 -10.69
C ARG A 101 3.51 -11.71 -9.57
N VAL A 102 2.96 -12.87 -9.90
CA VAL A 102 2.39 -13.82 -8.93
C VAL A 102 3.32 -15.03 -8.81
N PRO A 103 4.31 -15.00 -7.89
CA PRO A 103 5.24 -16.11 -7.71
C PRO A 103 4.61 -17.26 -6.93
N THR A 104 5.10 -18.48 -7.18
CA THR A 104 4.88 -19.63 -6.30
C THR A 104 6.12 -19.82 -5.43
N LEU A 105 5.91 -19.99 -4.13
CA LEU A 105 6.96 -20.24 -3.15
C LEU A 105 6.65 -21.53 -2.41
N GLU A 106 7.61 -22.44 -2.31
CA GLU A 106 7.52 -23.62 -1.45
C GLU A 106 7.92 -23.24 -0.03
N VAL A 107 7.04 -23.52 0.92
CA VAL A 107 7.27 -23.33 2.35
C VAL A 107 7.19 -24.71 2.99
N GLY A 108 8.29 -25.13 3.65
CA GLY A 108 8.45 -26.46 4.23
C GLY A 108 7.62 -26.73 5.48
#